data_AF-A0A6N4DKE3-F1
#
_entry.id   AF-A0A6N4DKE3-F1
#
_cell.length_a   1.000
_cell.length_b   1.000
_cell.length_c   1.000
_cell.angle_alpha   90.00
_cell.angle_beta   90.00
_cell.angle_gamma   90.00
#
_symmetry.space_group_name_H-M   'P 1'
#
loop_
_entity.id
_entity.type
_entity.pdbx_description
1 polymer ?
#
loop_
_entity_poly.entity_id
_entity_poly.type
_entity_poly.pdbx_seq_one_letter_code
_entity_poly.pdbx_strand_id
1 'polypeptide(L)'
;MSESLTAQQLLRIRGKLEAIVADQPGTKHADSATAALQRMRSGEYGYCIECGDEISAARLAAKPDVALCVDCQALKDEEDEDA
;
A
#
# COMPACT_ATOMS: atom_id res chain seq x y z
N MET A 1 7.39 7.86 -19.88
CA MET A 1 7.09 6.46 -19.54
C MET A 1 6.49 6.50 -18.15
N SER A 2 5.23 6.90 -18.04
CA SER A 2 4.61 7.12 -16.73
C SER A 2 4.35 5.75 -16.10
N GLU A 3 4.98 5.48 -14.97
CA GLU A 3 4.93 4.22 -14.21
C GLU A 3 3.58 4.05 -13.48
N SER A 4 2.49 4.43 -14.14
CA SER A 4 1.14 4.23 -13.65
C SER A 4 0.85 2.73 -13.61
N LEU A 5 0.38 2.24 -12.45
CA LEU A 5 -0.08 0.87 -12.29
C LEU A 5 -1.08 0.52 -13.39
N THR A 6 -0.75 -0.49 -14.21
CA THR A 6 -1.69 -0.97 -15.21
C THR A 6 -2.94 -1.53 -14.51
N ALA A 7 -4.11 -1.44 -15.17
CA ALA A 7 -5.35 -2.00 -14.64
C ALA A 7 -5.21 -3.49 -14.26
N GLN A 8 -4.37 -4.22 -15.00
CA GLN A 8 -4.09 -5.63 -14.75
C GLN A 8 -3.23 -5.85 -13.50
N GLN A 9 -2.29 -4.95 -13.22
CA GLN A 9 -1.50 -4.97 -12.00
C GLN A 9 -2.35 -4.64 -10.77
N LEU A 10 -3.24 -3.64 -10.86
CA LEU A 10 -4.19 -3.32 -9.80
C LEU A 10 -5.08 -4.52 -9.45
N LEU A 11 -5.56 -5.26 -10.46
CA LEU A 11 -6.39 -6.43 -10.23
C LEU A 11 -5.65 -7.54 -9.45
N ARG A 12 -4.37 -7.79 -9.79
CA ARG A 12 -3.54 -8.77 -9.07
C ARG A 12 -3.27 -8.34 -7.63
N ILE A 13 -2.98 -7.05 -7.42
CA ILE A 13 -2.72 -6.52 -6.09
C ILE A 13 -3.99 -6.59 -5.23
N ARG A 14 -5.15 -6.22 -5.80
CA ARG A 14 -6.43 -6.33 -5.10
C ARG A 14 -6.70 -7.75 -4.62
N GLY A 15 -6.49 -8.75 -5.48
CA GLY A 15 -6.68 -10.16 -5.10
C GLY A 15 -5.76 -10.61 -3.96
N LYS A 16 -4.51 -10.14 -3.92
CA LYS A 16 -3.60 -10.39 -2.79
C LYS A 16 -4.13 -9.77 -1.49
N LEU A 17 -4.59 -8.52 -1.55
CA LEU A 17 -5.13 -7.82 -0.39
C LEU A 17 -6.39 -8.51 0.15
N GLU A 18 -7.29 -8.93 -0.74
CA GLU A 18 -8.49 -9.68 -0.38
C GLU A 18 -8.15 -11.01 0.31
N ALA A 19 -7.12 -11.72 -0.17
CA ALA A 19 -6.64 -12.95 0.47
C ALA A 19 -6.09 -12.72 1.88
N ILE A 20 -5.33 -11.64 2.10
CA ILE A 20 -4.79 -11.28 3.43
C ILE A 20 -5.92 -11.00 4.42
N VAL A 21 -6.94 -10.24 4.00
CA VAL A 21 -8.09 -9.92 4.84
C VAL A 21 -8.90 -11.18 5.19
N ALA A 22 -9.03 -12.11 4.24
CA ALA A 22 -9.77 -13.36 4.44
C ALA A 22 -9.04 -14.34 5.37
N ASP A 23 -7.70 -14.40 5.32
CA ASP A 23 -6.88 -15.34 6.10
C ASP A 23 -6.75 -14.92 7.58
N GLN A 24 -6.64 -13.61 7.87
CA GLN A 24 -6.34 -13.11 9.22
C GLN A 24 -7.24 -11.96 9.67
N PRO A 25 -8.56 -12.17 9.79
CA PRO A 25 -9.49 -11.12 10.22
C PRO A 25 -9.15 -10.61 11.63
N GLY A 26 -9.15 -9.27 11.82
CA GLY A 26 -8.93 -8.62 13.11
C GLY A 26 -7.47 -8.40 13.51
N THR A 27 -6.52 -8.62 12.59
CA THR A 27 -5.11 -8.26 12.78
C THR A 27 -4.80 -6.87 12.22
N LYS A 28 -3.76 -6.21 12.75
CA LYS A 28 -3.25 -4.94 12.19
C LYS A 28 -2.95 -5.02 10.69
N HIS A 29 -2.53 -6.20 10.22
CA HIS A 29 -2.20 -6.42 8.82
C HIS A 29 -3.47 -6.47 7.93
N ALA A 30 -4.56 -7.07 8.42
CA ALA A 30 -5.86 -7.05 7.75
C ALA A 30 -6.49 -5.64 7.73
N ASP A 31 -6.28 -4.84 8.79
CA ASP A 31 -6.72 -3.44 8.81
C ASP A 31 -5.99 -2.62 7.74
N SER A 32 -4.67 -2.74 7.64
CA SER A 32 -3.87 -2.08 6.59
C SER A 32 -4.29 -2.53 5.19
N ALA A 33 -4.54 -3.84 5.00
CA ALA A 33 -5.01 -4.36 3.72
C ALA A 33 -6.42 -3.85 3.36
N THR A 34 -7.31 -3.72 4.35
CA THR A 34 -8.65 -3.15 4.16
C THR A 34 -8.57 -1.67 3.78
N ALA A 35 -7.69 -0.90 4.44
CA ALA A 35 -7.44 0.49 4.11
C ALA A 35 -6.89 0.65 2.67
N ALA A 36 -5.97 -0.23 2.26
CA ALA A 36 -5.47 -0.28 0.89
C ALA A 36 -6.59 -0.56 -0.13
N LEU A 37 -7.48 -1.51 0.14
CA LEU A 37 -8.66 -1.79 -0.69
C LEU A 37 -9.63 -0.61 -0.77
N GLN A 38 -9.81 0.14 0.32
CA GLN A 38 -10.62 1.36 0.30
C GLN A 38 -9.99 2.44 -0.58
N ARG A 39 -8.67 2.66 -0.48
CA ARG A 39 -7.93 3.57 -1.37
C ARG A 39 -8.03 3.15 -2.84
N MET A 40 -8.04 1.86 -3.13
CA MET A 40 -8.26 1.37 -4.50
C MET A 40 -9.65 1.74 -5.04
N ARG A 41 -10.66 1.81 -4.16
CA ARG A 41 -12.02 2.22 -4.52
C ARG A 41 -12.17 3.74 -4.70
N SER A 42 -11.46 4.54 -3.90
CA SER A 42 -11.43 6.01 -4.06
C SER A 42 -10.57 6.46 -5.24
N GLY A 43 -9.69 5.59 -5.74
CA GLY A 43 -8.74 5.92 -6.81
C GLY A 43 -7.45 6.56 -6.31
N GLU A 44 -7.25 6.62 -4.99
CA GLU A 44 -6.06 7.16 -4.33
C GLU A 44 -5.00 6.08 -4.06
N TYR A 45 -5.23 4.85 -4.53
CA TYR A 45 -4.26 3.78 -4.39
C TYR A 45 -3.04 3.99 -5.26
N GLY A 46 -1.87 3.91 -4.64
CA GLY A 46 -0.60 4.21 -5.28
C GLY A 46 -0.13 5.63 -5.05
N TYR A 47 -0.74 6.38 -4.14
CA TYR A 47 -0.24 7.68 -3.67
C TYR A 47 0.08 7.63 -2.17
N CYS A 48 1.12 8.35 -1.78
CA CYS A 48 1.56 8.49 -0.41
C CYS A 48 0.57 9.34 0.38
N ILE A 49 0.14 8.86 1.54
CA ILE A 49 -0.80 9.61 2.39
C ILE A 49 -0.15 10.77 3.17
N GLU A 50 1.19 10.81 3.24
CA GLU A 50 1.93 11.88 3.94
C GLU A 50 2.28 13.02 2.98
N CYS A 51 2.95 12.71 1.87
CA CYS A 51 3.43 13.71 0.91
C CYS A 51 2.55 13.87 -0.35
N GLY A 52 1.68 12.91 -0.64
CA GLY A 52 0.87 12.90 -1.86
C GLY A 52 1.56 12.36 -3.11
N ASP A 53 2.84 11.97 -3.03
CA ASP A 53 3.60 11.47 -4.18
C ASP A 53 3.20 10.06 -4.63
N GLU A 54 3.48 9.72 -5.88
CA GLU A 54 3.26 8.38 -6.43
C GLU A 54 4.17 7.33 -5.74
N ILE A 55 3.56 6.27 -5.21
CA ILE A 55 4.25 5.11 -4.68
C ILE A 55 4.62 4.20 -5.86
N SER A 56 5.90 3.83 -5.94
CA SER A 56 6.38 2.98 -7.03
C SER A 56 5.64 1.65 -7.11
N ALA A 57 5.32 1.26 -8.34
CA ALA A 57 4.60 0.03 -8.65
C ALA A 57 5.31 -1.23 -8.12
N ALA A 58 6.64 -1.23 -8.11
CA ALA A 58 7.47 -2.30 -7.55
C ALA A 58 7.27 -2.45 -6.03
N ARG A 59 7.14 -1.34 -5.31
CA ARG A 59 6.91 -1.35 -3.86
C ARG A 59 5.53 -1.88 -3.52
N LEU A 60 4.49 -1.46 -4.24
CA LEU A 60 3.13 -1.98 -4.08
C LEU A 60 3.00 -3.46 -4.49
N ALA A 61 3.84 -3.94 -5.41
CA ALA A 61 3.89 -5.35 -5.78
C ALA A 61 4.53 -6.22 -4.67
N ALA A 62 5.54 -5.67 -3.97
CA ALA A 62 6.22 -6.32 -2.85
C ALA A 62 5.40 -6.27 -1.56
N LYS A 63 4.90 -5.08 -1.21
CA LYS A 63 4.05 -4.82 -0.04
C LYS A 63 2.81 -3.99 -0.47
N PRO A 64 1.65 -4.61 -0.69
CA PRO A 64 0.45 -3.92 -1.19
C PRO A 64 -0.33 -3.17 -0.09
N ASP A 65 -0.01 -3.41 1.17
CA ASP A 65 -0.62 -2.80 2.36
C ASP A 65 -0.03 -1.43 2.71
N VAL A 66 1.10 -1.05 2.10
CA VAL A 66 1.77 0.23 2.38
C VAL A 66 0.94 1.43 1.93
N ALA A 67 1.04 2.51 2.71
CA ALA A 67 0.41 3.80 2.41
C ALA A 67 1.41 4.92 2.15
N LEU A 68 2.71 4.62 2.28
CA LEU A 68 3.78 5.60 2.29
C LEU A 68 4.75 5.35 1.14
N CYS A 69 5.29 6.43 0.59
CA CYS A 69 6.42 6.36 -0.35
C CYS A 69 7.68 5.86 0.36
N VAL A 70 8.73 5.59 -0.41
CA VAL A 70 10.00 5.11 0.15
C VAL A 70 10.63 6.14 1.09
N ASP A 71 10.53 7.42 0.76
CA ASP A 71 11.12 8.50 1.55
C ASP A 71 10.37 8.69 2.87
N CYS A 72 9.05 8.80 2.85
CA CYS A 72 8.24 8.91 4.06
C CYS A 72 8.30 7.66 4.94
N GLN A 73 8.44 6.47 4.35
CA GLN A 73 8.66 5.28 5.15
C GLN A 73 10.04 5.31 5.81
N ALA A 74 11.10 5.68 5.07
CA ALA A 74 12.44 5.76 5.64
C ALA A 74 12.46 6.69 6.85
N LEU A 75 11.82 7.86 6.74
CA LEU A 75 11.67 8.80 7.86
C LEU A 75 10.98 8.19 9.09
N LYS A 76 9.94 7.37 8.90
CA LYS A 76 9.25 6.72 10.03
C LYS A 76 10.02 5.54 10.62
N ASP A 77 10.70 4.76 9.78
CA ASP A 77 11.51 3.64 10.24
C ASP A 77 12.69 4.15 11.09
N GLU A 78 13.24 5.34 10.77
CA GLU A 78 14.23 6.05 11.59
C GLU A 78 13.66 6.46 12.96
N GLU A 79 12.41 6.92 13.03
CA GLU A 79 11.76 7.29 14.30
C GLU A 79 11.49 6.10 15.23
N ASP A 80 11.31 4.89 14.68
CA ASP A 80 11.03 3.67 15.45
C ASP A 80 12.30 3.01 16.05
N GLU A 81 13.51 3.29 15.52
CA GLU A 81 14.78 2.72 16.04
C GLU A 81 15.34 3.45 17.28
N ASP A 82 14.86 4.66 17.59
CA ASP A 82 15.32 5.47 18.73
C ASP A 82 14.43 5.33 20.00
N ALA A 83 13.50 4.36 20.05
CA ALA A 83 12.53 4.15 21.15
C ALA A 83 12.84 2.98 22.10
#